data_AF-A0A8J6VSF5-F1
#
_entry.id   AF-A0A8J6VSF5-F1
#
_cell.length_a   1.000
_cell.length_b   1.000
_cell.length_c   1.000
_cell.angle_alpha   90.00
_cell.angle_beta   90.00
_cell.angle_gamma   90.00
#
_symmetry.space_group_name_H-M   'P 1'
#
loop_
_entity.id
_entity.type
_entity.pdbx_description
1 polymer ?
#
loop_
_entity_poly.entity_id
_entity_poly.type
_entity_poly.pdbx_seq_one_letter_code
_entity_poly.pdbx_strand_id
1 'polypeptide(L)' 'MLQWARSMTWKGVHPIVKLNSKSYLKGISLSKMEMQGIEKRLERNLDLPKWDILIQPARG' A
#
# COMPACT_ATOMS: atom_id res chain seq x y z
N MET A 1 -20.58 -2.60 -5.23
CA MET A 1 -19.13 -2.44 -5.49
C MET A 1 -18.28 -3.47 -4.76
N LEU A 2 -18.40 -3.64 -3.42
CA LEU A 2 -17.62 -4.64 -2.67
C LEU A 2 -17.82 -6.09 -3.14
N GLN A 3 -19.08 -6.49 -3.41
CA GLN A 3 -19.39 -7.82 -3.91
C GLN A 3 -18.82 -8.08 -5.31
N TRP A 4 -18.78 -7.03 -6.14
CA TRP A 4 -18.17 -7.10 -7.46
C TRP A 4 -16.64 -7.28 -7.38
N ALA A 5 -15.97 -6.55 -6.48
CA ALA A 5 -14.54 -6.74 -6.23
C ALA A 5 -14.20 -8.14 -5.67
N ARG A 6 -15.15 -8.82 -5.00
CA ARG A 6 -15.00 -10.21 -4.53
C ARG A 6 -15.20 -11.23 -5.65
N SER A 7 -16.09 -10.95 -6.59
CA SER A 7 -16.38 -11.87 -7.70
C SER A 7 -15.35 -11.80 -8.83
N MET A 8 -14.45 -10.82 -8.83
CA MET A 8 -13.44 -10.72 -9.89
C MET A 8 -12.41 -11.86 -9.81
N THR A 9 -11.76 -12.12 -10.94
CA THR A 9 -10.69 -13.12 -11.05
C THR A 9 -9.46 -12.43 -11.62
N TRP A 10 -8.37 -12.43 -10.87
CA TRP A 10 -7.08 -11.88 -11.31
C TRP A 10 -6.06 -12.99 -11.45
N LYS A 11 -5.53 -13.18 -12.67
CA LYS A 11 -4.60 -14.28 -13.01
C LYS A 11 -5.11 -15.67 -12.56
N GLY A 12 -6.42 -15.90 -12.70
CA GLY A 12 -7.07 -17.17 -12.30
C GLY A 12 -7.36 -17.30 -10.80
N VAL A 13 -7.06 -16.28 -9.98
CA VAL A 13 -7.24 -16.31 -8.54
C VAL A 13 -8.29 -15.31 -8.10
N HIS A 14 -9.19 -15.73 -7.21
CA HIS A 14 -10.13 -14.83 -6.55
C HIS A 14 -9.44 -14.01 -5.45
N PRO A 15 -9.65 -12.69 -5.39
CA PRO A 15 -9.01 -11.82 -4.42
C PRO A 15 -9.65 -11.96 -3.02
N ILE A 16 -8.83 -11.78 -1.99
CA ILE A 16 -9.30 -11.66 -0.60
C ILE A 16 -9.65 -10.20 -0.33
N VAL A 17 -10.94 -9.91 -0.15
CA VAL A 17 -11.42 -8.53 0.05
C VAL A 17 -12.01 -8.33 1.45
N LYS A 18 -11.46 -7.36 2.18
CA LYS A 18 -11.93 -6.92 3.51
C LYS A 18 -12.39 -5.46 3.43
N LEU A 19 -13.57 -5.16 3.98
CA LEU A 19 -14.02 -3.79 4.16
C LEU A 19 -13.40 -3.24 5.44
N ASN A 20 -12.74 -2.08 5.33
CA ASN A 20 -12.32 -1.32 6.50
C ASN A 20 -13.38 -0.25 6.79
N SER A 21 -14.11 -0.40 7.89
CA SER A 21 -15.14 0.55 8.31
C SER A 21 -14.58 1.80 8.97
N LYS A 22 -13.26 1.90 9.16
CA LYS A 22 -12.63 3.08 9.76
C LYS A 22 -12.56 4.21 8.73
N SER A 23 -12.89 5.41 9.18
CA SER A 23 -12.68 6.62 8.38
C SER A 23 -11.21 6.97 8.33
N TYR A 24 -10.66 7.07 7.12
CA TYR A 24 -9.33 7.65 6.91
C TYR A 24 -9.44 9.17 6.96
N LEU A 25 -8.95 9.76 8.04
CA LEU A 25 -8.96 11.20 8.20
C LEU A 25 -8.07 11.85 7.14
N LYS A 26 -8.65 12.81 6.40
CA LYS A 26 -7.94 13.59 5.37
C LYS A 26 -7.24 14.78 6.00
N GLY A 27 -6.20 15.29 5.34
CA GLY A 27 -5.43 16.46 5.81
C GLY A 27 -4.38 16.14 6.87
N ILE A 28 -4.20 14.87 7.22
CA ILE A 28 -3.12 14.43 8.11
C ILE A 28 -1.88 14.14 7.27
N SER A 29 -0.76 14.77 7.61
CA SER A 29 0.57 14.47 7.09
C SER A 29 1.45 13.94 8.20
N LEU A 30 2.30 12.96 7.87
CA LEU A 30 3.34 12.53 8.79
C LEU A 30 4.41 13.62 8.91
N SER A 31 4.92 13.82 10.12
CA SER A 31 6.13 14.61 10.31
C SER A 31 7.33 13.93 9.64
N LYS A 32 8.40 14.69 9.39
CA LYS A 32 9.64 14.15 8.83
C LYS A 32 10.24 13.03 9.70
N MET A 33 10.11 13.16 11.02
CA MET A 33 10.62 12.18 11.98
C MET A 33 9.85 10.86 11.90
N GLU A 34 8.51 10.92 11.83
CA GLU A 34 7.67 9.73 11.69
C GLU A 34 7.89 9.04 10.33
N MET A 35 8.05 9.83 9.26
CA MET A 35 8.30 9.29 7.93
C MET A 35 9.67 8.60 7.82
N GLN A 36 10.68 9.03 8.58
CA GLN A 36 12.04 8.50 8.48
C GLN A 36 12.11 6.99 8.76
N GLY A 37 11.30 6.48 9.70
CA GLY A 37 11.22 5.04 9.97
C GLY A 37 10.64 4.25 8.79
N ILE A 38 9.63 4.81 8.12
CA ILE A 38 8.99 4.21 6.96
C ILE A 38 9.96 4.21 5.77
N GLU A 39 10.61 5.34 5.52
CA GLU A 39 11.52 5.52 4.39
C GLU A 39 12.70 4.55 4.42
N LYS A 40 13.18 4.15 5.60
CA LYS A 40 14.22 3.11 5.74
C LYS A 40 13.83 1.75 5.17
N ARG A 41 12.52 1.45 5.06
CA ARG A 41 12.01 0.20 4.49
C ARG A 41 11.67 0.34 3.00
N LEU A 42 11.49 1.55 2.50
CA LEU A 42 11.11 1.78 1.11
C LEU A 42 12.36 1.82 0.22
N GLU A 43 12.46 0.88 -0.69
CA GLU A 43 13.51 0.88 -1.70
C GLU A 43 13.06 1.70 -2.92
N ARG A 44 13.74 2.82 -3.17
CA ARG A 44 13.46 3.69 -4.33
C ARG A 44 14.51 3.50 -5.41
N ASN A 45 14.07 3.56 -6.66
CA ASN A 45 14.96 3.66 -7.80
C ASN A 45 15.18 5.14 -8.14
N LEU A 46 16.43 5.54 -8.32
CA LEU A 46 16.81 6.92 -8.66
C LEU A 46 16.37 7.33 -10.07
N ASP A 47 16.26 6.36 -10.98
CA ASP A 47 15.88 6.60 -12.38
C ASP A 47 14.37 6.64 -12.60
N LEU A 48 13.58 6.26 -11.58
CA LEU A 48 12.13 6.20 -11.68
C LEU A 48 11.43 7.37 -10.99
N PRO A 49 10.18 7.67 -11.37
CA PRO A 49 9.37 8.69 -10.72
C PRO A 49 9.29 8.51 -9.20
N LYS A 50 9.05 9.62 -8.49
CA LYS A 50 8.99 9.69 -7.03
C LYS A 50 8.16 8.59 -6.36
N TRP A 51 7.12 8.08 -7.02
CA TRP A 51 6.18 7.12 -6.45
C TRP A 51 6.51 5.67 -6.77
N ASP A 52 7.57 5.40 -7.53
CA ASP A 52 8.07 4.05 -7.74
C ASP A 52 8.86 3.57 -6.52
N ILE A 53 8.35 2.49 -5.93
CA ILE A 53 8.89 1.85 -4.74
C ILE A 53 8.87 0.34 -4.92
N LEU A 54 10.01 -0.30 -4.66
CA LEU A 54 10.11 -1.74 -4.57
C LEU A 54 9.71 -2.19 -3.15
N ILE A 55 8.69 -3.04 -3.07
CA ILE A 55 8.22 -3.60 -1.79
C ILE A 55 8.76 -5.02 -1.65
N GLN A 56 9.74 -5.19 -0.79
CA GLN A 56 10.21 -6.52 -0.39
C GLN A 56 9.40 -7.06 0.80
N PRO A 57 9.06 -8.35 0.81
CA PRO A 57 8.44 -8.99 1.97
C PRO A 57 9.39 -8.91 3.16
N ALA A 58 8.85 -8.59 4.34
CA ALA A 58 9.63 -8.69 5.56
C ALA A 58 9.96 -10.18 5.77
N ARG A 59 11.26 -10.52 5.85
CA ARG A 59 11.68 -11.87 6.23
C ARG A 59 11.13 -12.13 7.64
N GLY A 60 10.32 -13.17 7.77
CA GLY A 60 9.80 -13.66 9.05
C GLY A 60 10.88 -14.35 9.86
#